data_AF-A0A0B6ZBK4-F1
#
_entry.id   AF-A0A0B6ZBK4-F1
#
_cell.length_a   1.000
_cell.length_b   1.000
_cell.length_c   1.000
_cell.angle_alpha   90.00
_cell.angle_beta   90.00
_cell.angle_gamma   90.00
#
_symmetry.space_group_name_H-M   'P 1'
#
loop_
_entity.id
_entity.type
_entity.pdbx_description
1 polymer ?
#
loop_
_entity_poly.entity_id
_entity_poly.type
_entity_poly.pdbx_seq_one_letter_code
_entity_poly.pdbx_strand_id
1 'polypeptide(L)'
;YKLKVPFAILSPTQDHVSGKIPFNPVAEAYYSPYFRTKASLYEQVATVIQIMAPLFKHIYNDRGYTKQLFPSDPEVLPANELMSKAEVYIVASDPISDNPRPELPNVKLVGGLSVGPAKELPEPFKSFVERSQKEGVGIVILSFGSLFMN
;
A
#
# COMPACT_ATOMS: atom_id res chain seq x y z
N TYR A 1 15.37 13.74 -9.90
CA TYR A 1 15.38 15.12 -9.34
C TYR A 1 16.70 15.87 -9.59
N LYS A 2 17.88 15.37 -9.15
CA LYS A 2 19.18 16.06 -9.40
C LYS A 2 19.52 16.22 -10.88
N LEU A 3 19.19 15.20 -11.66
CA LEU A 3 19.41 15.17 -13.11
C LEU A 3 18.37 16.00 -13.90
N LYS A 4 17.39 16.62 -13.22
CA LYS A 4 16.26 17.34 -13.84
C LYS A 4 15.48 16.53 -14.89
N VAL A 5 15.58 15.21 -14.85
CA VAL A 5 14.81 14.28 -15.69
C VAL A 5 13.49 13.96 -14.99
N PRO A 6 12.35 14.01 -15.70
CA PRO A 6 11.06 13.58 -15.16
C PRO A 6 11.07 12.08 -14.85
N PHE A 7 10.34 11.67 -13.82
CA PHE A 7 10.23 10.28 -13.42
C PHE A 7 8.83 9.96 -12.94
N ALA A 8 8.48 8.68 -13.06
CA ALA A 8 7.23 8.12 -12.56
C ALA A 8 7.50 7.23 -11.33
N ILE A 9 6.48 7.05 -10.51
CA ILE A 9 6.51 6.14 -9.37
C ILE A 9 5.52 5.02 -9.58
N LEU A 10 5.95 3.80 -9.26
CA LEU A 10 5.09 2.65 -9.14
C LEU A 10 4.83 2.38 -7.65
N SER A 11 3.57 2.44 -7.24
CA SER A 11 3.17 2.21 -5.84
C SER A 11 2.07 1.15 -5.74
N PRO A 12 2.10 0.27 -4.73
CA PRO A 12 0.99 -0.66 -4.48
C PRO A 12 -0.28 0.04 -4.00
N THR A 13 -0.15 1.25 -3.43
CA THR A 13 -1.27 2.02 -2.89
C THR A 13 -1.15 3.49 -3.31
N GLN A 14 -2.29 4.14 -3.49
CA GLN A 14 -2.33 5.59 -3.67
C GLN A 14 -2.30 6.24 -2.29
N ASP A 15 -1.27 7.02 -2.02
CA ASP A 15 -1.08 7.70 -0.74
C ASP A 15 -1.28 9.22 -0.90
N HIS A 16 -1.98 9.82 0.08
CA HIS A 16 -2.24 11.25 0.12
C HIS A 16 -0.97 12.09 0.33
N VAL A 17 0.04 11.59 1.03
CA VAL A 17 1.30 12.31 1.31
C VAL A 17 2.16 12.42 0.05
N SER A 18 2.44 11.29 -0.60
CA SER A 18 3.28 11.23 -1.79
C SER A 18 2.55 11.72 -3.04
N GLY A 19 1.25 11.43 -3.18
CA GLY A 19 0.43 11.82 -4.32
C GLY A 19 -0.12 13.25 -4.28
N LYS A 20 0.11 14.00 -3.18
CA LYS A 20 -0.44 15.35 -2.94
C LYS A 20 -1.96 15.43 -3.13
N ILE A 21 -2.65 14.33 -2.81
CA ILE A 21 -4.10 14.27 -2.88
C ILE A 21 -4.65 14.85 -1.58
N PRO A 22 -5.69 15.70 -1.63
CA PRO A 22 -6.34 16.18 -0.41
C PRO A 22 -6.76 15.02 0.48
N PHE A 23 -6.31 15.04 1.73
CA PHE A 23 -6.70 14.04 2.71
C PHE A 23 -8.22 14.08 2.91
N ASN A 24 -8.88 12.93 2.80
CA ASN A 24 -10.30 12.79 3.05
C ASN A 24 -10.55 11.63 4.05
N PRO A 25 -10.91 11.94 5.31
CA PRO A 25 -11.13 10.94 6.34
C PRO A 25 -12.35 10.05 6.09
N VAL A 26 -13.22 10.41 5.14
CA VAL A 26 -14.40 9.64 4.75
C VAL A 26 -14.10 8.68 3.59
N ALA A 27 -13.11 9.01 2.74
CA ALA A 27 -12.73 8.19 1.59
C ALA A 27 -11.78 7.05 1.97
N GLU A 28 -11.00 7.21 3.04
CA GLU A 28 -10.11 6.16 3.53
C GLU A 28 -10.85 5.32 4.59
N ALA A 29 -11.05 4.04 4.30
CA ALA A 29 -11.59 3.10 5.28
C ALA A 29 -10.55 2.83 6.37
N TYR A 30 -10.60 3.62 7.44
CA TYR A 30 -9.80 3.38 8.64
C TYR A 30 -10.45 2.29 9.49
N TYR A 31 -9.73 1.20 9.68
CA TYR A 31 -10.11 0.15 10.61
C TYR A 31 -9.84 0.63 12.05
N SER A 32 -10.77 1.38 12.64
CA SER A 32 -10.78 1.67 14.07
C SER A 32 -11.77 0.74 14.78
N PRO A 33 -11.39 0.09 15.89
CA PRO A 33 -12.33 -0.67 16.70
C PRO A 33 -13.43 0.22 17.34
N TYR A 34 -13.28 1.55 17.26
CA TYR A 34 -14.21 2.54 17.78
C TYR A 34 -15.19 3.08 16.71
N PHE A 35 -15.05 2.67 15.44
CA PHE A 35 -16.03 3.01 14.39
C PHE A 35 -17.37 2.31 14.65
N ARG A 36 -18.30 3.01 15.29
CA ARG A 36 -19.66 2.54 15.58
C ARG A 36 -20.68 3.64 15.34
N THR A 37 -21.88 3.26 14.91
CA THR A 37 -23.01 4.19 14.64
C THR A 37 -23.47 4.97 15.87
N LYS A 38 -23.22 4.46 17.07
CA LYS A 38 -23.45 5.17 18.35
C LYS A 38 -22.19 5.08 19.20
N ALA A 39 -21.33 6.09 19.08
CA ALA A 39 -20.10 6.22 19.83
C ALA A 39 -20.25 7.28 20.94
N SER A 40 -19.64 7.04 22.10
CA SER A 40 -19.46 8.07 23.13
C SER A 40 -18.51 9.17 22.66
N LEU A 41 -18.52 10.33 23.34
CA LEU A 41 -17.58 11.43 23.03
C LEU A 41 -16.12 10.96 23.11
N TYR A 42 -15.78 10.12 24.09
CA TYR A 42 -14.43 9.54 24.22
C TYR A 42 -14.06 8.72 22.99
N GLU A 43 -14.94 7.82 22.54
CA GLU A 43 -14.70 6.99 21.36
C GLU A 43 -14.59 7.84 20.09
N GLN A 44 -15.38 8.91 19.97
CA GLN A 44 -15.28 9.87 18.87
C GLN A 44 -13.91 10.58 18.86
N VAL A 45 -13.47 11.11 20.00
CA VAL A 45 -12.16 11.76 20.13
C VAL A 45 -11.03 10.78 19.82
N ALA A 46 -11.10 9.56 20.36
CA ALA A 46 -10.12 8.51 20.07
C ALA A 46 -10.09 8.15 18.57
N THR A 47 -11.26 8.05 17.92
CA THR A 47 -11.37 7.78 16.48
C THR A 47 -10.74 8.90 15.66
N VAL A 48 -11.02 10.17 15.96
CA VAL A 48 -10.42 11.31 15.27
C VAL A 48 -8.90 11.31 15.42
N ILE A 49 -8.39 11.09 16.62
CA ILE A 49 -6.94 11.00 16.87
C ILE A 49 -6.31 9.86 16.04
N GLN A 50 -6.96 8.69 15.98
CA GLN A 50 -6.47 7.56 15.20
C GLN A 50 -6.49 7.83 13.69
N ILE A 51 -7.53 8.47 13.16
CA ILE A 51 -7.61 8.85 11.74
C ILE A 51 -6.58 9.92 11.39
N MET A 52 -6.25 10.83 12.32
CA MET A 52 -5.23 11.86 12.11
C MET A 52 -3.80 11.34 12.30
N ALA A 53 -3.57 10.28 13.09
CA ALA A 53 -2.22 9.80 13.40
C ALA A 53 -1.34 9.44 12.18
N PRO A 54 -1.88 8.81 11.11
CA PRO A 54 -1.14 8.53 9.87
C PRO A 54 -0.59 9.78 9.17
N LEU A 55 -1.28 10.93 9.27
CA LEU A 55 -0.78 12.19 8.71
C LEU A 55 0.59 12.57 9.31
N PHE A 56 0.81 12.22 10.57
CA PHE A 56 2.04 12.54 11.30
C PHE A 56 3.08 11.39 11.27
N LYS A 57 2.63 10.14 11.15
CA LYS A 57 3.46 8.94 11.19
C LYS A 57 3.34 8.10 9.92
N HIS A 58 3.30 8.78 8.78
CA HIS A 58 3.09 8.12 7.50
C HIS A 58 4.13 7.03 7.23
N ILE A 59 3.72 5.94 6.59
CA ILE A 59 4.61 4.80 6.26
C ILE A 59 5.82 5.20 5.41
N TYR A 60 5.70 6.33 4.69
CA TYR A 60 6.75 6.90 3.85
C TYR A 60 7.51 8.05 4.50
N ASN A 61 7.20 8.41 5.75
CA ASN A 61 7.97 9.42 6.46
C ASN A 61 9.39 8.87 6.65
N ASP A 62 10.35 9.53 6.01
CA ASP A 62 11.74 9.09 6.02
C ASP A 62 12.31 9.23 7.44
N ARG A 63 12.41 8.12 8.16
CA ARG A 63 13.01 8.07 9.50
C ARG A 63 14.55 8.06 9.45
N GLY A 64 15.12 8.73 8.45
CA GLY A 64 16.54 8.72 8.13
C GLY A 64 17.01 7.51 7.32
N TYR A 65 16.10 6.63 6.90
CA TYR A 65 16.44 5.45 6.09
C TYR A 65 17.09 5.82 4.76
N THR A 66 16.62 6.89 4.12
CA THR A 66 17.17 7.29 2.82
C THR A 66 18.65 7.67 2.93
N LYS A 67 19.06 8.34 4.01
CA LYS A 67 20.48 8.63 4.27
C LYS A 67 21.32 7.38 4.54
N GLN A 68 20.74 6.37 5.17
CA GLN A 68 21.42 5.09 5.41
C GLN A 68 21.59 4.29 4.13
N LEU A 69 20.60 4.32 3.22
CA LEU A 69 20.64 3.62 1.94
C LEU A 69 21.57 4.31 0.93
N PHE A 70 21.71 5.63 1.01
CA PHE A 70 22.53 6.44 0.11
C PHE A 70 23.60 7.23 0.87
N PRO A 71 24.53 6.56 1.58
CA PRO A 71 25.51 7.25 2.43
C PRO A 71 26.49 8.10 1.62
N SER A 72 26.69 7.77 0.33
CA SER A 72 27.54 8.53 -0.59
C SER A 72 26.92 9.85 -1.06
N ASP A 73 25.64 10.08 -0.78
CA ASP A 73 24.93 11.29 -1.21
C ASP A 73 24.41 12.08 0.01
N PRO A 74 25.13 13.12 0.47
CA PRO A 74 24.73 13.92 1.62
C PRO A 74 23.49 14.78 1.37
N GLU A 75 23.11 15.01 0.11
CA GLU A 75 21.94 15.80 -0.30
C GLU A 75 20.79 14.92 -0.80
N VAL A 76 20.80 13.62 -0.44
CA VAL A 76 19.70 12.75 -0.77
C VAL A 76 18.42 13.25 -0.10
N LEU A 77 17.36 13.44 -0.89
CA LEU A 77 16.07 13.87 -0.36
C LEU A 77 15.42 12.71 0.40
N PRO A 78 14.71 12.99 1.51
CA PRO A 78 13.78 12.04 2.12
C PRO A 78 12.88 11.36 1.09
N ALA A 79 12.62 10.05 1.25
CA ALA A 79 11.81 9.28 0.31
C ALA A 79 10.45 9.95 0.00
N ASN A 80 9.72 10.42 1.01
CA ASN A 80 8.46 11.15 0.81
C ASN A 80 8.62 12.42 -0.05
N GLU A 81 9.68 13.21 0.18
CA GLU A 81 9.95 14.41 -0.61
C GLU A 81 10.33 14.07 -2.05
N LEU A 82 11.17 13.06 -2.24
CA LEU A 82 11.50 12.55 -3.56
C LEU A 82 10.24 12.08 -4.28
N MET A 83 9.37 11.33 -3.60
CA MET A 83 8.15 10.82 -4.20
C MET A 83 7.16 11.93 -4.59
N SER A 84 7.09 12.99 -3.79
CA SER A 84 6.26 14.18 -4.09
C SER A 84 6.67 14.96 -5.35
N LYS A 85 7.84 14.64 -5.93
CA LYS A 85 8.39 15.25 -7.14
C LYS A 85 8.19 14.40 -8.41
N ALA A 86 7.52 13.24 -8.30
CA ALA A 86 7.18 12.45 -9.48
C ALA A 86 6.14 13.20 -10.34
N GLU A 87 6.27 13.07 -11.65
CA GLU A 87 5.30 13.66 -12.57
C GLU A 87 4.08 12.76 -12.73
N VAL A 88 4.27 11.44 -12.70
CA VAL A 88 3.23 10.44 -12.87
C VAL A 88 3.28 9.41 -11.76
N TYR A 89 2.11 9.04 -11.25
CA TYR A 89 1.94 7.99 -10.26
C TYR A 89 1.20 6.82 -10.91
N ILE A 90 1.88 5.69 -11.04
CA ILE A 90 1.32 4.42 -11.47
C ILE A 90 0.98 3.64 -10.21
N VAL A 91 -0.30 3.40 -9.98
CA VAL A 91 -0.77 2.76 -8.75
C VAL A 91 -1.34 1.39 -9.09
N ALA A 92 -0.84 0.36 -8.42
CA ALA A 92 -1.28 -1.02 -8.58
C ALA A 92 -2.59 -1.29 -7.84
N SER A 93 -3.61 -0.49 -8.12
CA SER A 93 -4.93 -0.59 -7.50
C SER A 93 -6.02 -0.39 -8.54
N ASP A 94 -7.25 -0.76 -8.19
CA ASP A 94 -8.39 -0.77 -9.09
C ASP A 94 -9.61 -0.11 -8.43
N PRO A 95 -10.36 0.74 -9.15
CA PRO A 95 -11.51 1.46 -8.57
C PRO A 95 -12.67 0.54 -8.15
N ILE A 96 -12.71 -0.71 -8.61
CA ILE A 96 -13.71 -1.70 -8.20
C ILE A 96 -13.38 -2.28 -6.82
N SER A 97 -12.09 -2.48 -6.51
CA SER A 97 -11.65 -3.01 -5.22
C SER A 97 -11.44 -1.94 -4.15
N ASP A 98 -11.18 -0.72 -4.58
CA ASP A 98 -10.77 0.38 -3.71
C ASP A 98 -11.93 1.29 -3.30
N ASN A 99 -11.75 1.99 -2.16
CA ASN A 99 -12.67 3.04 -1.78
C ASN A 99 -12.63 4.22 -2.77
N PRO A 100 -13.78 4.86 -3.03
CA PRO A 100 -13.85 6.02 -3.91
C PRO A 100 -13.06 7.18 -3.31
N ARG A 101 -12.14 7.74 -4.09
CA ARG A 101 -11.30 8.87 -3.68
C ARG A 101 -11.00 9.80 -4.87
N PRO A 102 -10.67 11.07 -4.63
CA PRO A 102 -10.23 11.96 -5.70
C PRO A 102 -8.95 11.45 -6.37
N GLU A 103 -8.94 11.43 -7.70
CA GLU A 103 -7.76 11.11 -8.50
C GLU A 103 -7.29 12.35 -9.25
N LEU A 104 -5.98 12.60 -9.22
CA LEU A 104 -5.38 13.65 -10.01
C LEU A 104 -5.12 13.14 -11.45
N PRO A 105 -5.13 14.00 -12.48
CA PRO A 105 -4.91 13.57 -13.87
C PRO A 105 -3.60 12.81 -14.11
N ASN A 106 -2.60 13.04 -13.26
CA ASN A 106 -1.29 12.43 -13.30
C ASN A 106 -1.19 11.11 -12.51
N VAL A 107 -2.30 10.61 -11.96
CA VAL A 107 -2.42 9.29 -11.36
C VAL A 107 -3.01 8.32 -12.39
N LYS A 108 -2.44 7.12 -12.48
CA LYS A 108 -2.88 6.02 -13.34
C LYS A 108 -3.03 4.76 -12.51
N LEU A 109 -4.28 4.32 -12.35
CA LEU A 109 -4.60 3.04 -11.74
C LEU A 109 -4.41 1.94 -12.79
N VAL A 110 -3.59 0.93 -12.46
CA VAL A 110 -3.25 -0.17 -13.38
C VAL A 110 -3.70 -1.54 -12.87
N GLY A 111 -4.42 -1.59 -11.75
CA GLY A 111 -4.84 -2.84 -11.13
C GLY A 111 -3.67 -3.67 -10.59
N GLY A 112 -3.87 -4.99 -10.47
CA GLY A 112 -2.84 -5.89 -9.97
C GLY A 112 -1.64 -5.98 -10.92
N LEU A 113 -0.42 -5.82 -10.39
CA LEU A 113 0.81 -6.01 -11.18
C LEU A 113 1.14 -7.49 -11.43
N SER A 114 0.51 -8.39 -10.70
CA SER A 114 0.74 -9.84 -10.76
C SER A 114 -0.19 -10.57 -11.74
N VAL A 115 -0.78 -9.87 -12.71
CA VAL A 115 -1.74 -10.42 -13.67
C VAL A 115 -0.98 -11.11 -14.80
N GLY A 116 -0.40 -12.27 -14.49
CA GLY A 116 0.17 -13.20 -15.45
C GLY A 116 -0.38 -14.62 -15.20
N PRO A 117 -0.19 -15.56 -16.13
CA PRO A 117 -0.53 -16.95 -15.88
C PRO A 117 0.20 -17.43 -14.62
N ALA A 118 -0.53 -18.06 -13.70
CA ALA A 118 0.06 -18.64 -12.50
C ALA A 118 1.13 -19.66 -12.91
N LYS A 119 2.28 -19.63 -12.23
CA LYS A 119 3.28 -20.68 -12.38
C LYS A 119 2.66 -22.01 -11.97
N GLU A 120 3.07 -23.09 -12.62
CA GLU A 120 2.66 -24.42 -12.19
C GLU A 120 3.04 -24.66 -10.73
N LEU A 121 2.17 -25.34 -10.00
CA LEU A 121 2.49 -25.76 -8.64
C LEU A 121 3.70 -26.70 -8.70
N PRO A 122 4.75 -26.45 -7.91
CA PRO A 122 5.84 -27.41 -7.79
C PRO A 122 5.36 -28.66 -7.05
N GLU A 123 5.99 -29.79 -7.33
CA GLU A 123 5.86 -30.97 -6.48
C GLU A 123 6.48 -30.70 -5.10
N PRO A 124 5.93 -31.26 -4.00
CA PRO A 124 4.82 -32.21 -3.93
C PRO A 124 3.42 -31.56 -3.89
N PHE A 125 3.33 -30.23 -3.95
CA PHE A 125 2.07 -29.52 -3.74
C PHE A 125 1.06 -29.79 -4.86
N LYS A 126 1.53 -29.94 -6.11
CA LYS A 126 0.66 -30.31 -7.24
C LYS A 126 -0.04 -31.65 -6.98
N SER A 127 0.73 -32.70 -6.67
CA SER A 127 0.18 -34.01 -6.29
C SER A 127 -0.75 -33.93 -5.08
N PHE A 128 -0.41 -33.11 -4.07
CA PHE A 128 -1.25 -32.91 -2.89
C PHE A 128 -2.62 -32.31 -3.25
N VAL A 129 -2.65 -31.22 -4.03
CA VAL A 129 -3.90 -30.56 -4.45
C VAL A 129 -4.76 -31.49 -5.29
N GLU A 130 -4.16 -32.19 -6.26
CA GLU A 130 -4.87 -33.15 -7.12
C GLU A 130 -5.44 -34.33 -6.32
N ARG A 131 -4.71 -34.83 -5.31
CA ARG A 131 -5.19 -35.89 -4.42
C ARG A 131 -6.32 -35.40 -3.52
N SER A 132 -6.19 -34.22 -2.91
CA SER A 132 -7.23 -33.63 -2.06
C SER A 132 -8.54 -33.43 -2.82
N GLN A 133 -8.46 -33.02 -4.10
CA GLN A 133 -9.63 -32.91 -4.97
C GLN A 133 -10.29 -34.28 -5.23
N LYS A 134 -9.50 -35.34 -5.45
CA LYS A 134 -10.03 -36.71 -5.64
C LYS A 134 -10.67 -37.28 -4.36
N GLU A 135 -10.12 -36.96 -3.20
CA GLU A 135 -10.59 -37.44 -1.89
C GLU A 135 -11.72 -36.57 -1.30
N GLY A 136 -12.07 -35.45 -1.92
CA GLY A 136 -13.13 -34.55 -1.48
C GLY A 136 -12.81 -33.78 -0.19
N VAL A 137 -11.53 -33.59 0.13
CA VAL A 137 -11.07 -32.87 1.33
C VAL A 137 -10.70 -31.42 1.00
N GLY A 138 -11.04 -30.50 1.90
CA GLY A 138 -10.72 -29.08 1.75
C GLY A 138 -9.23 -28.79 1.95
N ILE A 139 -8.73 -27.75 1.26
CA ILE A 139 -7.35 -27.28 1.37
C ILE A 139 -7.36 -25.90 2.04
N VAL A 140 -6.50 -25.71 3.04
CA VAL A 140 -6.25 -24.41 3.67
C VAL A 140 -4.86 -23.95 3.29
N ILE A 141 -4.77 -22.78 2.65
CA ILE A 141 -3.49 -22.15 2.29
C ILE A 141 -3.17 -21.10 3.36
N LEU A 142 -2.01 -21.25 3.99
CA LEU A 142 -1.47 -20.28 4.94
C LEU A 142 -0.20 -19.67 4.35
N SER A 143 -0.15 -18.34 4.27
CA SER A 143 1.02 -17.58 3.85
C SER A 143 1.24 -16.42 4.80
N PHE A 144 2.48 -16.26 5.27
CA PHE A 144 2.92 -15.13 6.09
C PHE A 144 3.60 -14.04 5.26
N GLY A 145 3.65 -14.20 3.94
CA GLY A 145 4.43 -13.32 3.07
C GLY A 145 5.94 -13.53 3.22
N SER A 146 6.72 -12.69 2.54
CA SER A 146 8.18 -12.77 2.51
C SER A 146 8.86 -12.11 3.71
N LEU A 147 8.17 -11.24 4.44
CA LEU A 147 8.72 -10.48 5.56
C LEU A 147 9.21 -11.34 6.73
N PHE A 148 8.71 -12.57 6.84
CA PHE A 148 9.06 -13.52 7.90
C PHE A 148 9.86 -14.73 7.40
N MET A 149 10.34 -14.69 6.15
CA MET A 149 11.21 -15.73 5.62
C MET A 149 12.67 -15.37 5.87
N ASN A 150 13.37 -16.28 6.55
CA ASN A 150 14.77 -16.19 6.96
C ASN A 150 15.72 -16.56 5.82
#